data_AF-A0A4R3AAE8-F1
#
_entry.id   AF-A0A4R3AAE8-F1
#
_cell.length_a   1.000
_cell.length_b   1.000
_cell.length_c   1.000
_cell.angle_alpha   90.00
_cell.angle_beta   90.00
_cell.angle_gamma   90.00
#
_symmetry.space_group_name_H-M   'P 1'
#
loop_
_entity.id
_entity.type
_entity.pdbx_description
1 polymer ?
#
loop_
_entity_poly.entity_id
_entity_poly.type
_entity_poly.pdbx_seq_one_letter_code
_entity_poly.pdbx_strand_id
1 'polypeptide(L)'
;MNKSFYILLFLTLSTLGFTGCKSQLEDAFNNPDQTTEASIPGFFADLLNNDRVRPSYWHYRTFILSNQTIYSQTSSFIPNNTMYQPNDSYSYGYWTDFYAPGVLGVYRKMEAAYAELSQENQAKEEIFLQAGKVVMYDEASKLIDNYGDIPFSEAGSLPLTSIAKKAKFDDQKELYYSFIDDLKEINTYFSKAATTGDFSKFDILNAGSLNKWRRYTNSLRLRLLMRISNVDESKAKIEVLEMLNDPGTYPLVDGSSNANYVPGSTDILLQPLTTYTGTLREALTEGNNQYATDYMLNKIMKPADDPRIPVFYDKFGVTKDGIFTPNKEYNAMPITFTENDILTNYQKYAVLDSATFFDNAKLPGIVATASETNFAKAEALLRWGNDTDAKAAYDLALKQSVTFYYYLNNLNTSGLKTETKPTDAVITNFVDNSTAKYSGNSTQKLELILTQKWLHYGFLQAQHAWSEYRRTGYPKITILTAGAANYSTLPLRFLYPTGEISVNSENYDAVRSKDTRDTKIFWDVN
;
A
#
# COMPACT_ATOMS: atom_id res chain seq x y z
N MET A 1 14.66 37.64 61.83
CA MET A 1 15.99 37.28 61.27
C MET A 1 15.75 36.09 60.36
N ASN A 2 15.85 36.25 59.03
CA ASN A 2 17.08 36.06 58.19
C ASN A 2 17.60 34.61 58.23
N LYS A 3 18.02 33.91 57.15
CA LYS A 3 18.04 34.01 55.65
C LYS A 3 18.44 32.59 55.13
N SER A 4 18.25 32.09 53.91
CA SER A 4 17.58 32.54 52.66
C SER A 4 17.39 31.34 51.69
N PHE A 5 16.49 31.47 50.70
CA PHE A 5 16.46 30.92 49.32
C PHE A 5 17.30 29.68 48.92
N TYR A 6 16.68 28.73 48.19
CA TYR A 6 16.68 28.75 46.71
C TYR A 6 15.49 27.98 46.10
N ILE A 7 15.26 28.22 44.80
CA ILE A 7 14.05 27.90 44.01
C ILE A 7 14.16 26.51 43.36
N LEU A 8 13.05 25.77 43.27
CA LEU A 8 12.91 24.67 42.34
C LEU A 8 11.56 24.77 41.61
N LEU A 9 11.66 25.05 40.31
CA LEU A 9 10.53 25.18 39.38
C LEU A 9 10.17 23.78 38.88
N PHE A 10 8.92 23.34 39.07
CA PHE A 10 8.40 22.16 38.38
C PHE A 10 7.13 22.51 37.60
N LEU A 11 7.18 22.25 36.29
CA LEU A 11 6.06 22.41 35.37
C LEU A 11 4.90 21.49 35.77
N THR A 12 3.71 22.05 35.98
CA THR A 12 2.48 21.27 36.06
C THR A 12 2.07 20.79 34.66
N LEU A 13 2.39 19.54 34.35
CA LEU A 13 1.98 18.89 33.11
C LEU A 13 0.45 18.71 33.10
N SER A 14 -0.25 19.43 32.21
CA SER A 14 -1.71 19.41 32.14
C SER A 14 -2.23 18.21 31.35
N THR A 15 -2.42 17.07 32.02
CA THR A 15 -3.10 15.90 31.44
C THR A 15 -4.62 16.03 31.59
N LEU A 16 -5.28 16.64 30.60
CA LEU A 16 -6.74 16.56 30.45
C LEU A 16 -7.08 15.38 29.51
N GLY A 17 -7.73 14.35 30.08
CA GLY A 17 -7.99 13.08 29.40
C GLY A 17 -9.21 13.11 28.47
N PHE A 18 -9.02 12.69 27.23
CA PHE A 18 -10.01 12.65 26.15
C PHE A 18 -11.02 11.47 26.23
N THR A 19 -11.45 11.04 27.42
CA THR A 19 -12.21 9.79 27.59
C THR A 19 -13.59 9.81 26.91
N GLY A 20 -14.28 10.94 26.88
CA GLY A 20 -15.64 11.05 26.30
C GLY A 20 -15.74 11.12 24.78
N CYS A 21 -14.62 11.35 24.06
CA CYS A 21 -14.65 11.47 22.60
C CYS A 21 -14.50 10.12 21.86
N LYS A 22 -13.94 9.10 22.52
CA LYS A 22 -13.76 7.78 21.92
C LYS A 22 -15.06 6.99 21.80
N SER A 23 -15.88 6.99 22.86
CA SER A 23 -17.12 6.21 22.87
C SER A 23 -18.07 6.62 21.73
N GLN A 24 -18.26 7.91 21.44
CA GLN A 24 -19.12 8.31 20.32
C GLN A 24 -18.63 7.86 18.94
N LEU A 25 -17.31 7.74 18.75
CA LEU A 25 -16.76 7.16 17.52
C LEU A 25 -17.00 5.65 17.52
N GLU A 26 -16.61 4.97 18.60
CA GLU A 26 -16.74 3.53 18.79
C GLU A 26 -18.22 3.04 18.72
N ASP A 27 -19.17 3.80 19.25
CA ASP A 27 -20.61 3.50 19.20
C ASP A 27 -21.18 3.69 17.78
N ALA A 28 -20.76 4.73 17.06
CA ALA A 28 -21.13 4.94 15.65
C ALA A 28 -20.50 3.89 14.71
N PHE A 29 -19.29 3.38 15.03
CA PHE A 29 -18.66 2.28 14.30
C PHE A 29 -19.30 0.93 14.59
N ASN A 30 -19.72 0.67 15.83
CA ASN A 30 -20.21 -0.64 16.25
C ASN A 30 -21.69 -0.89 15.88
N ASN A 31 -22.46 0.14 15.54
CA ASN A 31 -23.88 -0.05 15.19
C ASN A 31 -24.42 1.03 14.21
N PRO A 32 -24.01 1.01 12.92
CA PRO A 32 -24.46 1.99 11.93
C PRO A 32 -25.98 1.99 11.70
N ASP A 33 -26.69 0.91 12.03
CA ASP A 33 -28.15 0.83 11.98
C ASP A 33 -28.86 1.59 13.13
N GLN A 34 -28.12 2.07 14.15
CA GLN A 34 -28.69 2.85 15.26
C GLN A 34 -28.73 4.36 15.01
N THR A 35 -28.06 4.88 13.98
CA THR A 35 -28.22 6.27 13.56
C THR A 35 -29.41 6.38 12.61
N THR A 36 -30.53 6.94 13.09
CA THR A 36 -31.77 7.13 12.30
C THR A 36 -31.65 8.15 11.16
N GLU A 37 -30.49 8.80 11.02
CA GLU A 37 -30.14 9.64 9.87
C GLU A 37 -28.77 9.22 9.32
N ALA A 38 -28.73 8.87 8.04
CA ALA A 38 -27.48 8.67 7.31
C ALA A 38 -26.79 10.02 7.09
N SER A 39 -25.48 10.11 7.38
CA SER A 39 -24.72 11.35 7.25
C SER A 39 -23.41 11.13 6.47
N ILE A 40 -23.03 12.14 5.68
CA ILE A 40 -21.81 12.13 4.85
C ILE A 40 -20.54 11.88 5.69
N PRO A 41 -20.36 12.47 6.90
CA PRO A 41 -19.22 12.17 7.76
C PRO A 41 -19.16 10.69 8.19
N GLY A 42 -20.32 10.08 8.48
CA GLY A 42 -20.41 8.65 8.81
C GLY A 42 -20.02 7.75 7.63
N PHE A 43 -20.56 8.02 6.43
CA PHE A 43 -20.17 7.31 5.21
C PHE A 43 -18.70 7.51 4.86
N PHE A 44 -18.12 8.69 5.09
CA PHE A 44 -16.70 8.91 4.87
C PHE A 44 -15.84 8.06 5.78
N ALA A 45 -16.17 7.96 7.08
CA ALA A 45 -15.44 7.11 8.00
C ALA A 45 -15.57 5.62 7.67
N ASP A 46 -16.74 5.17 7.18
CA ASP A 46 -16.96 3.82 6.64
C ASP A 46 -16.11 3.55 5.39
N LEU A 47 -16.06 4.49 4.45
CA LEU A 47 -15.22 4.42 3.24
C LEU A 47 -13.72 4.32 3.58
N LEU A 48 -13.26 5.04 4.62
CA LEU A 48 -11.89 4.95 5.12
C LEU A 48 -11.59 3.63 5.88
N ASN A 49 -12.62 2.95 6.40
CA ASN A 49 -12.52 1.71 7.18
C ASN A 49 -12.35 0.47 6.28
N ASN A 50 -11.51 0.57 5.24
CA ASN A 50 -11.36 -0.42 4.18
C ASN A 50 -10.35 -1.54 4.53
N ASP A 51 -10.83 -2.79 4.55
CA ASP A 51 -10.02 -3.99 4.84
C ASP A 51 -8.97 -4.34 3.78
N ARG A 52 -9.04 -3.74 2.58
CA ARG A 52 -8.00 -3.83 1.54
C ARG A 52 -6.78 -2.94 1.80
N VAL A 53 -6.94 -1.92 2.63
CA VAL A 53 -5.83 -1.07 3.07
C VAL A 53 -5.20 -1.66 4.33
N ARG A 54 -6.02 -2.25 5.21
CA ARG A 54 -5.57 -2.80 6.49
C ARG A 54 -4.81 -4.12 6.33
N PRO A 55 -3.87 -4.43 7.25
CA PRO A 55 -3.28 -5.76 7.39
C PRO A 55 -4.29 -6.73 8.03
N SER A 56 -5.36 -7.04 7.30
CA SER A 56 -6.41 -7.98 7.69
C SER A 56 -6.09 -9.40 7.19
N TYR A 57 -6.50 -10.42 7.94
CA TYR A 57 -6.32 -11.82 7.55
C TYR A 57 -6.92 -12.09 6.17
N TRP A 58 -8.19 -11.74 5.95
CA TRP A 58 -8.91 -12.09 4.72
C TRP A 58 -8.26 -11.51 3.49
N HIS A 59 -8.02 -10.19 3.45
CA HIS A 59 -7.40 -9.52 2.31
C HIS A 59 -6.02 -10.12 1.96
N TYR A 60 -5.18 -10.33 2.98
CA TYR A 60 -3.84 -10.87 2.77
C TYR A 60 -3.88 -12.35 2.36
N ARG A 61 -4.56 -13.20 3.12
CA ARG A 61 -4.56 -14.65 2.93
C ARG A 61 -5.19 -15.09 1.61
N THR A 62 -6.29 -14.48 1.22
CA THR A 62 -7.10 -14.97 0.08
C THR A 62 -6.76 -14.32 -1.24
N PHE A 63 -6.23 -13.09 -1.23
CA PHE A 63 -5.89 -12.35 -2.44
C PHE A 63 -4.38 -12.05 -2.55
N ILE A 64 -3.78 -11.30 -1.62
CA ILE A 64 -2.39 -10.80 -1.77
C ILE A 64 -1.35 -11.92 -1.72
N LEU A 65 -1.36 -12.74 -0.67
CA LEU A 65 -0.38 -13.80 -0.39
C LEU A 65 -0.51 -15.02 -1.32
N SER A 66 -1.71 -15.21 -1.87
CA SER A 66 -2.06 -16.29 -2.80
C SER A 66 -1.86 -15.94 -4.26
N ASN A 67 -1.62 -14.65 -4.59
CA ASN A 67 -1.46 -14.19 -5.97
C ASN A 67 -0.28 -13.20 -6.13
N GLN A 68 -0.45 -11.92 -5.78
CA GLN A 68 0.54 -10.89 -6.15
C GLN A 68 1.91 -11.09 -5.51
N THR A 69 2.01 -11.65 -4.30
CA THR A 69 3.31 -12.01 -3.71
C THR A 69 4.00 -13.14 -4.44
N ILE A 70 3.26 -14.10 -5.00
CA ILE A 70 3.79 -15.17 -5.83
C ILE A 70 4.29 -14.58 -7.15
N TYR A 71 3.50 -13.69 -7.76
CA TYR A 71 3.80 -13.10 -9.06
C TYR A 71 4.98 -12.11 -9.02
N SER A 72 5.18 -11.44 -7.89
CA SER A 72 6.29 -10.51 -7.65
C SER A 72 7.41 -11.08 -6.76
N GLN A 73 7.27 -12.29 -6.22
CA GLN A 73 8.22 -12.96 -5.31
C GLN A 73 8.59 -12.17 -4.03
N THR A 74 7.66 -11.36 -3.53
CA THR A 74 7.84 -10.55 -2.32
C THR A 74 7.59 -11.30 -1.01
N SER A 75 7.06 -12.52 -1.07
CA SER A 75 6.93 -13.48 0.04
C SER A 75 7.10 -14.91 -0.50
N SER A 76 7.42 -15.87 0.37
CA SER A 76 7.57 -17.27 -0.04
C SER A 76 6.26 -17.87 -0.52
N PHE A 77 6.36 -18.94 -1.29
CA PHE A 77 5.25 -19.81 -1.67
C PHE A 77 5.80 -21.22 -1.90
N ILE A 78 4.92 -22.22 -1.94
CA ILE A 78 5.29 -23.60 -2.31
C ILE A 78 5.11 -23.77 -3.83
N PRO A 79 6.18 -24.01 -4.60
CA PRO A 79 6.07 -24.30 -6.03
C PRO A 79 5.20 -25.53 -6.26
N ASN A 80 4.13 -25.38 -7.05
CA ASN A 80 3.18 -26.44 -7.33
C ASN A 80 2.51 -26.22 -8.70
N ASN A 81 1.78 -27.23 -9.19
CA ASN A 81 1.20 -27.19 -10.54
C ASN A 81 0.18 -26.07 -10.76
N THR A 82 -0.45 -25.57 -9.70
CA THR A 82 -1.53 -24.56 -9.72
C THR A 82 -1.11 -23.21 -9.13
N MET A 83 0.20 -22.97 -8.91
CA MET A 83 0.69 -21.76 -8.20
C MET A 83 0.36 -20.41 -8.88
N TYR A 84 -0.08 -20.43 -10.14
CA TYR A 84 -0.54 -19.24 -10.87
C TYR A 84 -2.04 -19.25 -11.21
N GLN A 85 -2.81 -20.15 -10.58
CA GLN A 85 -4.26 -20.24 -10.68
C GLN A 85 -4.92 -19.56 -9.47
N PRO A 86 -5.56 -18.39 -9.63
CA PRO A 86 -6.34 -17.77 -8.56
C PRO A 86 -7.51 -18.67 -8.14
N ASN A 87 -7.91 -18.56 -6.86
CA ASN A 87 -9.21 -19.06 -6.42
C ASN A 87 -10.30 -18.08 -6.86
N ASP A 88 -11.27 -18.54 -7.65
CA ASP A 88 -12.33 -17.68 -8.20
C ASP A 88 -13.22 -17.06 -7.11
N SER A 89 -13.57 -17.80 -6.06
CA SER A 89 -14.38 -17.29 -4.95
C SER A 89 -13.66 -16.17 -4.20
N TYR A 90 -12.36 -16.31 -3.96
CA TYR A 90 -11.54 -15.26 -3.36
C TYR A 90 -11.35 -14.05 -4.29
N SER A 91 -11.21 -14.30 -5.59
CA SER A 91 -11.12 -13.25 -6.61
C SER A 91 -12.44 -12.49 -6.76
N TYR A 92 -13.58 -13.17 -6.59
CA TYR A 92 -14.91 -12.57 -6.57
C TYR A 92 -15.15 -11.77 -5.30
N GLY A 93 -14.77 -12.29 -4.12
CA GLY A 93 -14.80 -11.54 -2.87
C GLY A 93 -14.03 -10.23 -2.98
N TYR A 94 -12.77 -10.29 -3.41
CA TYR A 94 -11.99 -9.07 -3.67
C TYR A 94 -12.70 -8.14 -4.66
N TRP A 95 -13.22 -8.63 -5.79
CA TRP A 95 -13.97 -7.81 -6.75
C TRP A 95 -15.18 -7.12 -6.10
N THR A 96 -16.04 -7.84 -5.38
CA THR A 96 -17.25 -7.31 -4.74
C THR A 96 -16.97 -6.30 -3.64
N ASP A 97 -15.84 -6.42 -2.92
CA ASP A 97 -15.43 -5.50 -1.86
C ASP A 97 -15.18 -4.06 -2.36
N PHE A 98 -15.05 -3.83 -3.67
CA PHE A 98 -15.06 -2.47 -4.23
C PHE A 98 -16.46 -1.89 -4.35
N TYR A 99 -17.45 -2.73 -4.65
CA TYR A 99 -18.78 -2.33 -5.13
C TYR A 99 -19.85 -2.29 -4.05
N ALA A 100 -19.87 -3.25 -3.12
CA ALA A 100 -20.97 -3.39 -2.15
C ALA A 100 -20.54 -4.10 -0.84
N PRO A 101 -20.68 -3.47 0.35
CA PRO A 101 -20.99 -2.06 0.55
C PRO A 101 -19.94 -1.15 -0.10
N GLY A 102 -18.66 -1.56 -0.01
CA GLY A 102 -17.52 -1.20 -0.86
C GLY A 102 -17.15 0.27 -1.02
N VAL A 103 -15.88 0.57 -1.31
CA VAL A 103 -15.42 1.97 -1.43
C VAL A 103 -16.20 2.75 -2.49
N LEU A 104 -16.52 2.16 -3.65
CA LEU A 104 -17.34 2.82 -4.66
C LEU A 104 -18.80 2.93 -4.21
N GLY A 105 -19.38 1.87 -3.63
CA GLY A 105 -20.77 1.86 -3.19
C GLY A 105 -21.06 2.86 -2.07
N VAL A 106 -20.16 2.97 -1.08
CA VAL A 106 -20.22 4.00 -0.03
C VAL A 106 -19.99 5.39 -0.62
N TYR A 107 -19.06 5.56 -1.57
CA TYR A 107 -18.88 6.84 -2.25
C TYR A 107 -20.15 7.30 -3.01
N ARG A 108 -20.85 6.37 -3.70
CA ARG A 108 -22.14 6.67 -4.34
C ARG A 108 -23.23 7.07 -3.33
N LYS A 109 -23.21 6.54 -2.10
CA LYS A 109 -24.09 7.00 -1.01
C LYS A 109 -23.74 8.42 -0.56
N MET A 110 -22.46 8.78 -0.51
CA MET A 110 -22.01 10.14 -0.20
C MET A 110 -22.47 11.13 -1.29
N GLU A 111 -22.33 10.78 -2.57
CA GLU A 111 -22.81 11.61 -3.69
C GLU A 111 -24.34 11.79 -3.65
N ALA A 112 -25.10 10.72 -3.40
CA ALA A 112 -26.55 10.79 -3.24
C ALA A 112 -26.95 11.70 -2.07
N ALA A 113 -26.37 11.51 -0.89
CA ALA A 113 -26.64 12.34 0.28
C ALA A 113 -26.27 13.81 0.05
N TYR A 114 -25.17 14.07 -0.67
CA TYR A 114 -24.71 15.42 -1.00
C TYR A 114 -25.65 16.15 -1.96
N ALA A 115 -26.25 15.44 -2.93
CA ALA A 115 -27.18 16.02 -3.90
C ALA A 115 -28.46 16.57 -3.24
N GLU A 116 -28.91 15.96 -2.14
CA GLU A 116 -30.11 16.36 -1.38
C GLU A 116 -29.85 17.53 -0.39
N LEU A 117 -28.60 17.96 -0.21
CA LEU A 117 -28.26 19.07 0.69
C LEU A 117 -28.55 20.44 0.07
N SER A 118 -28.88 21.41 0.93
CA SER A 118 -28.88 22.83 0.54
C SER A 118 -27.47 23.29 0.15
N GLN A 119 -27.36 24.29 -0.72
CA GLN A 119 -26.06 24.85 -1.15
C GLN A 119 -25.16 25.28 0.02
N GLU A 120 -25.74 25.77 1.12
CA GLU A 120 -24.99 26.13 2.33
C GLU A 120 -24.36 24.90 3.01
N ASN A 121 -25.06 23.76 3.02
CA ASN A 121 -24.56 22.52 3.61
C ASN A 121 -23.64 21.77 2.65
N GLN A 122 -23.89 21.81 1.33
CA GLN A 122 -22.95 21.33 0.31
C GLN A 122 -21.56 21.96 0.49
N ALA A 123 -21.48 23.27 0.71
CA ALA A 123 -20.20 23.95 0.96
C ALA A 123 -19.46 23.49 2.24
N LYS A 124 -20.16 22.89 3.22
CA LYS A 124 -19.57 22.33 4.46
C LYS A 124 -19.13 20.88 4.26
N GLU A 125 -19.87 20.13 3.46
CA GLU A 125 -19.67 18.69 3.25
C GLU A 125 -18.75 18.35 2.07
N GLU A 126 -18.47 19.30 1.16
CA GLU A 126 -17.64 19.05 -0.03
C GLU A 126 -16.27 18.46 0.31
N ILE A 127 -15.68 18.85 1.45
CA ILE A 127 -14.39 18.34 1.92
C ILE A 127 -14.37 16.81 2.09
N PHE A 128 -15.49 16.22 2.53
CA PHE A 128 -15.64 14.76 2.65
C PHE A 128 -15.73 14.10 1.28
N LEU A 129 -16.45 14.70 0.32
CA LEU A 129 -16.57 14.19 -1.04
C LEU A 129 -15.22 14.21 -1.74
N GLN A 130 -14.47 15.31 -1.66
CA GLN A 130 -13.15 15.43 -2.29
C GLN A 130 -12.14 14.45 -1.67
N ALA A 131 -12.17 14.25 -0.34
CA ALA A 131 -11.32 13.27 0.35
C ALA A 131 -11.70 11.81 0.02
N GLY A 132 -13.00 11.49 0.02
CA GLY A 132 -13.51 10.19 -0.37
C GLY A 132 -13.16 9.84 -1.81
N LYS A 133 -13.20 10.83 -2.71
CA LYS A 133 -12.86 10.68 -4.13
C LYS A 133 -11.40 10.26 -4.35
N VAL A 134 -10.46 10.80 -3.56
CA VAL A 134 -9.03 10.40 -3.62
C VAL A 134 -8.85 8.93 -3.26
N VAL A 135 -9.50 8.47 -2.18
CA VAL A 135 -9.44 7.06 -1.73
C VAL A 135 -10.12 6.14 -2.74
N MET A 136 -11.26 6.56 -3.27
CA MET A 136 -11.98 5.84 -4.31
C MET A 136 -11.15 5.70 -5.59
N TYR A 137 -10.38 6.72 -6.00
CA TYR A 137 -9.45 6.64 -7.13
C TYR A 137 -8.21 5.77 -6.86
N ASP A 138 -7.64 5.75 -5.65
CA ASP A 138 -6.56 4.80 -5.32
C ASP A 138 -7.06 3.35 -5.47
N GLU A 139 -8.22 3.04 -4.89
CA GLU A 139 -8.85 1.71 -4.96
C GLU A 139 -9.33 1.33 -6.37
N ALA A 140 -9.85 2.27 -7.16
CA ALA A 140 -10.21 2.05 -8.55
C ALA A 140 -8.98 1.79 -9.43
N SER A 141 -7.90 2.55 -9.23
CA SER A 141 -6.63 2.35 -9.95
C SER A 141 -6.01 0.98 -9.63
N LYS A 142 -6.13 0.50 -8.38
CA LYS A 142 -5.74 -0.84 -7.95
C LYS A 142 -6.59 -1.93 -8.63
N LEU A 143 -7.89 -1.68 -8.84
CA LEU A 143 -8.77 -2.60 -9.55
C LEU A 143 -8.44 -2.65 -11.05
N ILE A 144 -8.21 -1.49 -11.69
CA ILE A 144 -7.73 -1.40 -13.08
C ILE A 144 -6.38 -2.12 -13.24
N ASP A 145 -5.42 -1.87 -12.34
CA ASP A 145 -4.11 -2.53 -12.35
C ASP A 145 -4.23 -4.06 -12.27
N ASN A 146 -5.30 -4.62 -11.69
CA ASN A 146 -5.53 -6.06 -11.63
C ASN A 146 -6.31 -6.61 -12.83
N TYR A 147 -7.39 -5.94 -13.26
CA TYR A 147 -8.41 -6.51 -14.17
C TYR A 147 -8.58 -5.76 -15.50
N GLY A 148 -7.98 -4.57 -15.67
CA GLY A 148 -8.19 -3.75 -16.86
C GLY A 148 -9.48 -2.93 -16.76
N ASP A 149 -10.38 -3.09 -17.73
CA ASP A 149 -11.64 -2.34 -17.78
C ASP A 149 -12.51 -2.70 -16.56
N ILE A 150 -13.25 -1.75 -15.99
CA ILE A 150 -14.06 -1.99 -14.77
C ILE A 150 -15.41 -1.28 -14.84
N PRO A 151 -16.49 -1.85 -14.29
CA PRO A 151 -17.70 -1.09 -14.01
C PRO A 151 -17.40 0.08 -13.08
N PHE A 152 -17.76 1.32 -13.47
CA PHE A 152 -17.35 2.48 -12.69
C PHE A 152 -18.36 3.64 -12.71
N SER A 153 -18.55 4.28 -13.86
CA SER A 153 -19.41 5.46 -14.04
C SER A 153 -20.89 5.16 -13.75
N GLU A 154 -21.35 3.97 -14.14
CA GLU A 154 -22.72 3.49 -13.90
C GLU A 154 -22.85 2.61 -12.65
N ALA A 155 -21.73 2.20 -12.05
CA ALA A 155 -21.71 1.29 -10.91
C ALA A 155 -22.09 2.00 -9.60
N GLY A 156 -22.84 1.29 -8.74
CA GLY A 156 -23.46 1.86 -7.55
C GLY A 156 -24.68 2.74 -7.83
N SER A 157 -25.41 2.48 -8.93
CA SER A 157 -26.59 3.29 -9.32
C SER A 157 -27.76 3.24 -8.33
N LEU A 158 -27.84 2.23 -7.46
CA LEU A 158 -28.98 2.03 -6.55
C LEU A 158 -29.10 3.19 -5.52
N PRO A 159 -28.05 3.56 -4.77
CA PRO A 159 -28.03 4.81 -3.98
C PRO A 159 -28.39 6.08 -4.77
N LEU A 160 -27.93 6.20 -6.03
CA LEU A 160 -28.08 7.42 -6.84
C LEU A 160 -29.46 7.59 -7.50
N THR A 161 -30.12 6.48 -7.85
CA THR A 161 -31.30 6.49 -8.75
C THR A 161 -32.45 5.63 -8.27
N SER A 162 -32.31 4.91 -7.15
CA SER A 162 -33.23 3.84 -6.71
C SER A 162 -33.45 2.72 -7.73
N ILE A 163 -32.65 2.65 -8.80
CA ILE A 163 -32.70 1.61 -9.82
C ILE A 163 -31.36 0.88 -9.83
N ALA A 164 -31.40 -0.44 -9.66
CA ALA A 164 -30.24 -1.30 -9.86
C ALA A 164 -29.96 -1.43 -11.38
N LYS A 165 -28.86 -0.85 -11.85
CA LYS A 165 -28.36 -1.03 -13.21
C LYS A 165 -27.22 -2.04 -13.21
N LYS A 166 -27.22 -2.90 -14.23
CA LYS A 166 -26.04 -3.66 -14.64
C LYS A 166 -25.10 -2.69 -15.34
N ALA A 167 -24.02 -2.29 -14.67
CA ALA A 167 -23.12 -1.25 -15.15
C ALA A 167 -22.19 -1.77 -16.25
N LYS A 168 -22.00 -0.97 -17.30
CA LYS A 168 -21.00 -1.23 -18.34
C LYS A 168 -19.59 -1.21 -17.78
N PHE A 169 -18.68 -1.96 -18.41
CA PHE A 169 -17.24 -1.87 -18.15
C PHE A 169 -16.69 -0.63 -18.85
N ASP A 170 -16.16 0.32 -18.07
CA ASP A 170 -15.54 1.54 -18.59
C ASP A 170 -14.09 1.28 -19.00
N ASP A 171 -13.63 1.99 -20.03
CA ASP A 171 -12.27 1.80 -20.55
C ASP A 171 -11.21 2.20 -19.51
N GLN A 172 -10.32 1.25 -19.25
CA GLN A 172 -9.26 1.40 -18.26
C GLN A 172 -8.34 2.61 -18.48
N LYS A 173 -8.06 2.99 -19.74
CA LYS A 173 -7.18 4.11 -20.06
C LYS A 173 -7.91 5.44 -19.84
N GLU A 174 -9.14 5.55 -20.32
CA GLU A 174 -9.95 6.76 -20.12
C GLU A 174 -10.15 7.06 -18.62
N LEU A 175 -10.48 6.04 -17.83
CA LEU A 175 -10.54 6.15 -16.37
C LEU A 175 -9.21 6.62 -15.76
N TYR A 176 -8.09 5.97 -16.08
CA TYR A 176 -6.79 6.30 -15.48
C TYR A 176 -6.36 7.76 -15.74
N TYR A 177 -6.62 8.26 -16.95
CA TYR A 177 -6.32 9.65 -17.31
C TYR A 177 -7.26 10.62 -16.58
N SER A 178 -8.56 10.30 -16.50
CA SER A 178 -9.51 11.09 -15.72
C SER A 178 -9.12 11.20 -14.25
N PHE A 179 -8.58 10.12 -13.64
CA PHE A 179 -8.12 10.14 -12.26
C PHE A 179 -6.88 11.03 -12.09
N ILE A 180 -5.93 10.98 -13.02
CA ILE A 180 -4.71 11.82 -13.01
C ILE A 180 -5.08 13.32 -13.08
N ASP A 181 -6.05 13.67 -13.92
CA ASP A 181 -6.47 15.05 -14.13
C ASP A 181 -7.32 15.55 -12.95
N ASP A 182 -8.31 14.78 -12.49
CA ASP A 182 -9.12 15.14 -11.31
C ASP A 182 -8.28 15.25 -10.02
N LEU A 183 -7.24 14.43 -9.84
CA LEU A 183 -6.34 14.56 -8.69
C LEU A 183 -5.57 15.91 -8.69
N LYS A 184 -5.32 16.52 -9.85
CA LYS A 184 -4.75 17.88 -9.95
C LYS A 184 -5.74 18.92 -9.42
N GLU A 185 -7.02 18.78 -9.78
CA GLU A 185 -8.08 19.67 -9.33
C GLU A 185 -8.42 19.47 -7.84
N ILE A 186 -8.39 18.23 -7.33
CA ILE A 186 -8.58 17.93 -5.91
C ILE A 186 -7.46 18.54 -5.05
N ASN A 187 -6.19 18.50 -5.49
CA ASN A 187 -5.11 19.22 -4.81
C ASN A 187 -5.35 20.74 -4.83
N THR A 188 -5.87 21.29 -5.92
CA THR A 188 -6.25 22.70 -6.04
C THR A 188 -7.40 23.06 -5.08
N TYR A 189 -8.39 22.19 -4.91
CA TYR A 189 -9.44 22.33 -3.89
C TYR A 189 -8.85 22.36 -2.48
N PHE A 190 -8.08 21.34 -2.08
CA PHE A 190 -7.48 21.28 -0.75
C PHE A 190 -6.46 22.40 -0.46
N SER A 191 -5.95 23.09 -1.48
CA SER A 191 -5.11 24.28 -1.29
C SER A 191 -5.88 25.52 -0.81
N LYS A 192 -7.21 25.52 -0.95
CA LYS A 192 -8.13 26.62 -0.63
C LYS A 192 -9.15 26.26 0.47
N ALA A 193 -9.42 24.97 0.65
CA ALA A 193 -10.36 24.46 1.65
C ALA A 193 -9.94 24.81 3.09
N ALA A 194 -10.91 24.79 4.01
CA ALA A 194 -10.70 24.86 5.45
C ALA A 194 -11.21 23.57 6.10
N THR A 195 -10.48 23.05 7.10
CA THR A 195 -10.93 21.87 7.85
C THR A 195 -12.07 22.23 8.81
N THR A 196 -13.00 21.30 9.01
CA THR A 196 -14.11 21.43 9.96
C THR A 196 -13.90 20.53 11.17
N GLY A 197 -14.66 20.78 12.25
CA GLY A 197 -14.62 19.94 13.45
C GLY A 197 -15.04 18.50 13.14
N ASP A 198 -16.10 18.33 12.35
CA ASP A 198 -16.58 17.01 11.94
C ASP A 198 -15.62 16.33 10.96
N PHE A 199 -15.05 17.04 9.99
CA PHE A 199 -14.05 16.44 9.10
C PHE A 199 -12.84 15.91 9.89
N SER A 200 -12.36 16.69 10.86
CA SER A 200 -11.27 16.27 11.75
C SER A 200 -11.65 15.10 12.68
N LYS A 201 -12.94 14.92 13.01
CA LYS A 201 -13.47 13.84 13.87
C LYS A 201 -13.63 12.52 13.10
N PHE A 202 -14.12 12.57 11.87
CA PHE A 202 -14.45 11.39 11.06
C PHE A 202 -13.31 10.97 10.10
N ASP A 203 -12.31 11.82 9.84
CA ASP A 203 -11.09 11.46 9.10
C ASP A 203 -10.13 10.58 9.91
N ILE A 204 -10.39 9.27 9.92
CA ILE A 204 -9.54 8.27 10.59
C ILE A 204 -8.19 8.03 9.89
N LEU A 205 -7.93 8.63 8.72
CA LEU A 205 -6.70 8.43 7.93
C LEU A 205 -5.69 9.55 8.15
N ASN A 206 -6.15 10.80 8.17
CA ASN A 206 -5.33 12.00 8.20
C ASN A 206 -5.74 13.02 9.27
N ALA A 207 -6.74 12.71 10.12
CA ALA A 207 -7.18 13.52 11.26
C ALA A 207 -7.50 14.99 10.91
N GLY A 208 -8.11 15.23 9.75
CA GLY A 208 -8.47 16.55 9.25
C GLY A 208 -7.30 17.35 8.66
N SER A 209 -6.12 16.74 8.51
CA SER A 209 -4.93 17.43 8.00
C SER A 209 -4.99 17.62 6.48
N LEU A 210 -5.43 18.80 6.05
CA LEU A 210 -5.41 19.22 4.64
C LEU A 210 -4.02 19.09 3.99
N ASN A 211 -2.94 19.26 4.76
CA ASN A 211 -1.59 19.06 4.24
C ASN A 211 -1.33 17.58 3.91
N LYS A 212 -1.74 16.64 4.78
CA LYS A 212 -1.65 15.21 4.47
C LYS A 212 -2.55 14.82 3.31
N TRP A 213 -3.76 15.40 3.20
CA TRP A 213 -4.64 15.17 2.04
C TRP A 213 -4.03 15.66 0.72
N ARG A 214 -3.46 16.86 0.67
CA ARG A 214 -2.69 17.32 -0.53
C ARG A 214 -1.51 16.39 -0.83
N ARG A 215 -0.74 16.01 0.19
CA ARG A 215 0.38 15.07 0.03
C ARG A 215 -0.05 13.73 -0.54
N TYR A 216 -1.12 13.14 -0.01
CA TYR A 216 -1.69 11.90 -0.51
C TYR A 216 -2.14 12.05 -1.97
N THR A 217 -2.97 13.07 -2.27
CA THR A 217 -3.51 13.36 -3.60
C THR A 217 -2.39 13.47 -4.65
N ASN A 218 -1.36 14.26 -4.37
CA ASN A 218 -0.24 14.45 -5.29
C ASN A 218 0.65 13.19 -5.40
N SER A 219 0.84 12.44 -4.32
CA SER A 219 1.68 11.22 -4.36
C SER A 219 0.98 10.09 -5.10
N LEU A 220 -0.34 9.98 -4.98
CA LEU A 220 -1.17 9.13 -5.82
C LEU A 220 -1.07 9.56 -7.29
N ARG A 221 -1.26 10.86 -7.60
CA ARG A 221 -1.10 11.37 -8.98
C ARG A 221 0.29 11.06 -9.55
N LEU A 222 1.36 11.21 -8.76
CA LEU A 222 2.72 10.82 -9.15
C LEU A 222 2.82 9.30 -9.41
N ARG A 223 2.23 8.46 -8.57
CA ARG A 223 2.17 6.99 -8.76
C ARG A 223 1.47 6.65 -10.08
N LEU A 224 0.34 7.27 -10.39
CA LEU A 224 -0.42 7.03 -11.63
C LEU A 224 0.33 7.54 -12.87
N LEU A 225 0.93 8.73 -12.81
CA LEU A 225 1.78 9.28 -13.88
C LEU A 225 3.00 8.39 -14.16
N MET A 226 3.67 7.90 -13.11
CA MET A 226 4.76 6.94 -13.25
C MET A 226 4.28 5.58 -13.76
N ARG A 227 3.03 5.17 -13.47
CA ARG A 227 2.45 3.94 -14.06
C ARG A 227 2.35 4.06 -15.58
N ILE A 228 1.79 5.15 -16.10
CA ILE A 228 1.62 5.34 -17.55
C ILE A 228 2.91 5.71 -18.30
N SER A 229 4.00 6.00 -17.60
CA SER A 229 5.25 6.56 -18.15
C SER A 229 5.94 5.77 -19.28
N ASN A 230 5.54 4.51 -19.52
CA ASN A 230 6.08 3.69 -20.62
C ASN A 230 5.13 3.60 -21.82
N VAL A 231 3.84 3.94 -21.66
CA VAL A 231 2.85 4.01 -22.75
C VAL A 231 2.59 5.46 -23.21
N ASP A 232 2.70 6.43 -22.29
CA ASP A 232 2.64 7.87 -22.56
C ASP A 232 3.69 8.60 -21.73
N GLU A 233 4.94 8.50 -22.19
CA GLU A 233 6.06 9.25 -21.62
C GLU A 233 5.87 10.78 -21.76
N SER A 234 5.10 11.24 -22.75
CA SER A 234 4.93 12.68 -23.01
C SER A 234 4.11 13.36 -21.92
N LYS A 235 2.91 12.84 -21.61
CA LYS A 235 2.10 13.36 -20.50
C LYS A 235 2.81 13.16 -19.16
N ALA A 236 3.35 11.96 -18.92
CA ALA A 236 4.05 11.64 -17.68
C ALA A 236 5.24 12.59 -17.40
N LYS A 237 6.10 12.81 -18.39
CA LYS A 237 7.27 13.70 -18.25
C LYS A 237 6.86 15.14 -17.93
N ILE A 238 5.89 15.70 -18.66
CA ILE A 238 5.47 17.10 -18.49
C ILE A 238 4.89 17.31 -17.08
N GLU A 239 3.95 16.46 -16.67
CA GLU A 239 3.23 16.63 -15.42
C GLU A 239 4.04 16.24 -14.18
N VAL A 240 4.93 15.24 -14.28
CA VAL A 240 5.84 14.92 -13.17
C VAL A 240 6.89 16.01 -13.00
N LEU A 241 7.49 16.53 -14.08
CA LEU A 241 8.44 17.64 -13.94
C LEU A 241 7.77 18.95 -13.48
N GLU A 242 6.51 19.20 -13.82
CA GLU A 242 5.70 20.27 -13.21
C GLU A 242 5.66 20.09 -11.67
N MET A 243 5.28 18.89 -11.20
CA MET A 243 5.15 18.59 -9.77
C MET A 243 6.49 18.68 -9.01
N LEU A 244 7.58 18.18 -9.60
CA LEU A 244 8.88 18.15 -8.93
C LEU A 244 9.56 19.52 -8.86
N ASN A 245 9.26 20.43 -9.81
CA ASN A 245 9.79 21.79 -9.81
C ASN A 245 8.96 22.78 -8.97
N ASP A 246 7.71 22.45 -8.64
CA ASP A 246 6.87 23.24 -7.70
C ASP A 246 6.33 22.38 -6.53
N PRO A 247 7.18 22.03 -5.55
CA PRO A 247 6.77 21.30 -4.35
C PRO A 247 5.88 22.11 -3.39
N GLY A 248 5.66 23.41 -3.65
CA GLY A 248 4.73 24.25 -2.87
C GLY A 248 3.28 24.07 -3.33
N THR A 249 3.07 24.02 -4.65
CA THR A 249 1.79 23.68 -5.27
C THR A 249 1.53 22.18 -5.20
N TYR A 250 2.56 21.34 -5.32
CA TYR A 250 2.47 19.88 -5.33
C TYR A 250 3.25 19.24 -4.18
N PRO A 251 2.90 19.48 -2.90
CA PRO A 251 3.55 18.82 -1.78
C PRO A 251 3.32 17.31 -1.87
N LEU A 252 4.37 16.53 -1.64
CA LEU A 252 4.38 15.06 -1.72
C LEU A 252 4.60 14.42 -0.35
N VAL A 253 4.26 13.13 -0.23
CA VAL A 253 4.66 12.26 0.89
C VAL A 253 6.11 11.86 0.65
N ASP A 254 7.07 12.78 0.86
CA ASP A 254 8.50 12.55 0.53
C ASP A 254 9.46 12.74 1.73
N GLY A 255 8.90 12.86 2.94
CA GLY A 255 9.69 13.08 4.14
C GLY A 255 10.30 14.48 4.28
N SER A 256 9.99 15.44 3.39
CA SER A 256 10.57 16.78 3.39
C SER A 256 12.11 16.76 3.39
N SER A 257 12.70 15.87 2.58
CA SER A 257 14.15 15.60 2.52
C SER A 257 14.79 15.07 3.81
N ASN A 258 14.01 14.62 4.80
CA ASN A 258 14.53 14.03 6.03
C ASN A 258 14.66 12.50 5.92
N ALA A 259 15.87 11.98 6.13
CA ALA A 259 16.15 10.54 6.24
C ALA A 259 15.59 9.93 7.54
N ASN A 260 15.64 10.71 8.63
CA ASN A 260 15.18 10.38 9.97
C ASN A 260 13.80 11.00 10.25
N TYR A 261 12.92 10.94 9.24
CA TYR A 261 11.54 11.40 9.34
C TYR A 261 10.72 10.52 10.31
N VAL A 262 9.53 10.98 10.68
CA VAL A 262 8.61 10.26 11.58
C VAL A 262 7.46 9.70 10.75
N PRO A 263 7.43 8.39 10.44
CA PRO A 263 6.44 7.82 9.52
C PRO A 263 4.99 8.09 9.94
N GLY A 264 4.65 7.84 11.21
CA GLY A 264 3.28 8.06 11.72
C GLY A 264 2.72 9.48 11.59
N SER A 265 3.56 10.51 11.43
CA SER A 265 3.12 11.89 11.18
C SER A 265 3.18 12.30 9.70
N THR A 266 4.00 11.62 8.90
CA THR A 266 4.37 12.02 7.54
C THR A 266 3.70 11.17 6.47
N ASP A 267 3.73 9.86 6.66
CA ASP A 267 3.19 8.88 5.73
C ASP A 267 1.67 8.79 5.85
N ILE A 268 1.03 8.25 4.81
CA ILE A 268 -0.41 8.01 4.78
C ILE A 268 -0.62 6.57 5.24
N LEU A 269 -0.94 6.42 6.53
CA LEU A 269 -1.00 5.15 7.24
C LEU A 269 -2.33 5.02 7.97
N LEU A 270 -3.16 4.07 7.54
CA LEU A 270 -4.43 3.76 8.20
C LEU A 270 -4.13 2.99 9.50
N GLN A 271 -4.20 3.66 10.63
CA GLN A 271 -3.93 3.04 11.93
C GLN A 271 -5.03 2.00 12.27
N PRO A 272 -4.68 0.88 12.94
CA PRO A 272 -5.69 -0.05 13.45
C PRO A 272 -6.60 0.63 14.47
N LEU A 273 -7.86 0.22 14.51
CA LEU A 273 -8.80 0.68 15.54
C LEU A 273 -8.30 0.27 16.94
N THR A 274 -8.70 1.02 17.96
CA THR A 274 -8.39 0.77 19.38
C THR A 274 -8.75 -0.64 19.83
N THR A 275 -9.85 -1.17 19.31
CA THR A 275 -10.40 -2.50 19.56
C THR A 275 -9.81 -3.60 18.68
N TYR A 276 -9.03 -3.27 17.65
CA TYR A 276 -8.45 -4.26 16.75
C TYR A 276 -7.28 -5.00 17.41
N THR A 277 -7.42 -6.32 17.49
CA THR A 277 -6.45 -7.25 18.10
C THR A 277 -5.87 -8.27 17.12
N GLY A 278 -6.34 -8.28 15.87
CA GLY A 278 -5.88 -9.19 14.83
C GLY A 278 -4.43 -8.94 14.40
N THR A 279 -3.81 -9.96 13.83
CA THR A 279 -2.44 -9.89 13.29
C THR A 279 -2.33 -10.71 12.00
N LEU A 280 -1.22 -10.59 11.27
CA LEU A 280 -1.02 -11.33 10.02
C LEU A 280 -0.46 -12.75 10.22
N ARG A 281 -0.23 -13.20 11.46
CA ARG A 281 0.35 -14.53 11.76
C ARG A 281 -0.36 -15.67 11.02
N GLU A 282 -1.68 -15.78 11.16
CA GLU A 282 -2.46 -16.86 10.56
C GLU A 282 -2.38 -16.82 9.03
N ALA A 283 -2.58 -15.63 8.44
CA ALA A 283 -2.51 -15.43 7.00
C ALA A 283 -1.15 -15.82 6.39
N LEU A 284 -0.05 -15.47 7.09
CA LEU A 284 1.30 -15.78 6.66
C LEU A 284 1.67 -17.26 6.83
N THR A 285 1.21 -17.90 7.91
CA THR A 285 1.60 -19.29 8.22
C THR A 285 0.77 -20.33 7.47
N GLU A 286 -0.52 -20.08 7.21
CA GLU A 286 -1.40 -21.05 6.56
C GLU A 286 -1.02 -21.34 5.09
N GLY A 287 -0.61 -20.29 4.35
CA GLY A 287 -0.16 -20.40 2.96
C GLY A 287 1.33 -20.76 2.79
N ASN A 288 2.06 -20.99 3.89
CA ASN A 288 3.53 -21.10 3.89
C ASN A 288 4.25 -19.87 3.30
N ASN A 289 3.68 -18.68 3.53
CA ASN A 289 4.13 -17.38 3.02
C ASN A 289 5.17 -16.70 3.93
N GLN A 290 5.53 -17.34 5.04
CA GLN A 290 6.32 -16.74 6.10
C GLN A 290 7.85 -16.75 5.90
N TYR A 291 8.41 -17.40 4.89
CA TYR A 291 9.86 -17.56 4.76
C TYR A 291 10.50 -16.42 3.94
N ALA A 292 11.76 -16.12 4.24
CA ALA A 292 12.55 -15.17 3.46
C ALA A 292 12.77 -15.68 2.02
N THR A 293 12.50 -14.85 1.02
CA THR A 293 12.62 -15.25 -0.41
C THR A 293 14.07 -15.19 -0.87
N ASP A 294 14.47 -16.17 -1.70
CA ASP A 294 15.86 -16.29 -2.18
C ASP A 294 16.38 -15.01 -2.84
N TYR A 295 15.58 -14.42 -3.72
CA TYR A 295 15.98 -13.18 -4.40
C TYR A 295 16.14 -12.02 -3.42
N MET A 296 15.13 -11.74 -2.57
CA MET A 296 15.18 -10.59 -1.66
C MET A 296 16.35 -10.72 -0.68
N LEU A 297 16.43 -11.83 0.05
CA LEU A 297 17.42 -11.97 1.11
C LEU A 297 18.82 -12.34 0.58
N ASN A 298 18.96 -13.37 -0.27
CA ASN A 298 20.29 -13.84 -0.69
C ASN A 298 20.88 -13.05 -1.86
N LYS A 299 20.08 -12.42 -2.74
CA LYS A 299 20.61 -11.66 -3.90
C LYS A 299 20.66 -10.15 -3.67
N ILE A 300 19.73 -9.58 -2.90
CA ILE A 300 19.69 -8.13 -2.66
C ILE A 300 20.22 -7.76 -1.28
N MET A 301 19.61 -8.26 -0.20
CA MET A 301 19.89 -7.76 1.15
C MET A 301 21.25 -8.22 1.71
N LYS A 302 21.56 -9.53 1.67
CA LYS A 302 22.82 -10.04 2.24
C LYS A 302 24.08 -9.50 1.54
N PRO A 303 24.16 -9.40 0.19
CA PRO A 303 25.31 -8.79 -0.47
C PRO A 303 25.49 -7.30 -0.17
N ALA A 304 24.46 -6.62 0.32
CA ALA A 304 24.48 -5.21 0.68
C ALA A 304 24.78 -4.95 2.18
N ASP A 305 24.93 -6.01 2.99
CA ASP A 305 24.90 -5.93 4.46
C ASP A 305 23.69 -5.10 4.97
N ASP A 306 22.52 -5.34 4.36
CA ASP A 306 21.36 -4.48 4.47
C ASP A 306 20.85 -4.35 5.93
N PRO A 307 20.82 -3.13 6.50
CA PRO A 307 20.40 -2.91 7.89
C PRO A 307 18.93 -3.28 8.14
N ARG A 308 18.12 -3.50 7.11
CA ARG A 308 16.71 -3.93 7.25
C ARG A 308 16.57 -5.41 7.58
N ILE A 309 17.60 -6.26 7.39
CA ILE A 309 17.48 -7.71 7.62
C ILE A 309 16.88 -8.06 9.00
N PRO A 310 17.31 -7.47 10.14
CA PRO A 310 16.78 -7.83 11.47
C PRO A 310 15.32 -7.42 11.71
N VAL A 311 14.79 -6.44 10.97
CA VAL A 311 13.37 -6.03 11.03
C VAL A 311 12.54 -6.60 9.89
N PHE A 312 13.17 -7.25 8.91
CA PHE A 312 12.49 -8.06 7.92
C PHE A 312 12.32 -9.51 8.37
N TYR A 313 13.33 -10.06 9.05
CA TYR A 313 13.42 -11.48 9.29
C TYR A 313 13.90 -11.85 10.69
N ASP A 314 13.27 -12.88 11.24
CA ASP A 314 13.70 -13.63 12.41
C ASP A 314 14.64 -14.78 12.00
N LYS A 315 15.66 -15.05 12.82
CA LYS A 315 16.42 -16.30 12.72
C LYS A 315 15.59 -17.41 13.32
N PHE A 316 14.83 -18.10 12.48
CA PHE A 316 14.14 -19.33 12.84
C PHE A 316 15.13 -20.41 13.32
N GLY A 317 14.66 -21.59 13.73
CA GLY A 317 15.56 -22.61 14.25
C GLY A 317 14.86 -23.87 14.73
N VAL A 318 15.43 -24.50 15.75
CA VAL A 318 14.98 -25.80 16.28
C VAL A 318 14.61 -25.65 17.75
N THR A 319 13.39 -26.08 18.11
CA THR A 319 13.03 -26.31 19.51
C THR A 319 13.38 -27.74 19.89
N LYS A 320 14.24 -27.90 20.90
CA LYS A 320 14.55 -29.21 21.48
C LYS A 320 14.42 -29.14 23.00
N ASP A 321 13.78 -30.13 23.61
CA ASP A 321 13.61 -30.23 25.06
C ASP A 321 12.97 -28.95 25.68
N GLY A 322 12.07 -28.30 24.93
CA GLY A 322 11.40 -27.05 25.31
C GLY A 322 12.20 -25.76 25.05
N ILE A 323 13.45 -25.85 24.62
CA ILE A 323 14.34 -24.71 24.39
C ILE A 323 14.45 -24.44 22.88
N PHE A 324 14.04 -23.25 22.45
CA PHE A 324 14.25 -22.78 21.08
C PHE A 324 15.70 -22.30 20.89
N THR A 325 16.38 -22.85 19.89
CA THR A 325 17.72 -22.43 19.47
C THR A 325 17.65 -21.83 18.07
N PRO A 326 17.88 -20.51 17.89
CA PRO A 326 17.86 -19.88 16.58
C PRO A 326 19.07 -20.30 15.74
N ASN A 327 18.91 -20.25 14.42
CA ASN A 327 20.00 -20.41 13.46
C ASN A 327 21.08 -19.33 13.66
N LYS A 328 22.32 -19.65 13.30
CA LYS A 328 23.42 -18.68 13.35
C LYS A 328 23.26 -17.57 12.29
N GLU A 329 22.84 -17.96 11.10
CA GLU A 329 22.73 -17.08 9.93
C GLU A 329 21.29 -16.93 9.46
N TYR A 330 21.00 -15.80 8.79
CA TYR A 330 19.78 -15.64 8.00
C TYR A 330 19.94 -16.39 6.67
N ASN A 331 19.12 -17.40 6.42
CA ASN A 331 19.10 -18.15 5.17
C ASN A 331 17.74 -17.98 4.50
N ALA A 332 17.73 -17.60 3.23
CA ALA A 332 16.50 -17.57 2.44
C ALA A 332 16.12 -18.98 1.96
N MET A 333 14.82 -19.24 1.80
CA MET A 333 14.34 -20.50 1.24
C MET A 333 14.52 -20.49 -0.30
N PRO A 334 15.23 -21.47 -0.89
CA PRO A 334 15.48 -21.47 -2.34
C PRO A 334 14.18 -21.64 -3.13
N ILE A 335 13.99 -20.83 -4.17
CA ILE A 335 12.77 -20.84 -5.00
C ILE A 335 12.55 -22.16 -5.76
N THR A 336 13.60 -22.96 -5.96
CA THR A 336 13.54 -24.25 -6.65
C THR A 336 13.14 -25.43 -5.76
N PHE A 337 12.83 -25.19 -4.48
CA PHE A 337 12.47 -26.27 -3.55
C PHE A 337 11.09 -26.86 -3.87
N THR A 338 11.00 -28.18 -3.81
CA THR A 338 9.70 -28.87 -3.79
C THR A 338 9.04 -28.72 -2.43
N GLU A 339 7.74 -29.00 -2.35
CA GLU A 339 7.00 -29.10 -1.08
C GLU A 339 7.72 -30.01 -0.06
N ASN A 340 8.24 -31.16 -0.51
CA ASN A 340 8.99 -32.08 0.34
C ASN A 340 10.30 -31.48 0.87
N ASP A 341 11.03 -30.72 0.04
CA ASP A 341 12.25 -30.04 0.47
C ASP A 341 11.97 -28.99 1.53
N ILE A 342 10.87 -28.23 1.38
CA ILE A 342 10.38 -27.25 2.36
C ILE A 342 10.04 -27.96 3.67
N LEU A 343 9.15 -28.95 3.65
CA LEU A 343 8.71 -29.70 4.83
C LEU A 343 9.86 -30.38 5.58
N THR A 344 10.93 -30.79 4.88
CA THR A 344 12.11 -31.44 5.48
C THR A 344 13.13 -30.44 6.03
N ASN A 345 13.18 -29.20 5.51
CA ASN A 345 14.27 -28.25 5.79
C ASN A 345 13.84 -26.90 6.40
N TYR A 346 12.54 -26.64 6.57
CA TYR A 346 11.98 -25.35 7.00
C TYR A 346 12.69 -24.72 8.21
N GLN A 347 13.12 -25.54 9.19
CA GLN A 347 13.84 -25.12 10.39
C GLN A 347 15.17 -24.38 10.12
N LYS A 348 15.73 -24.48 8.91
CA LYS A 348 17.02 -23.87 8.50
C LYS A 348 16.87 -22.46 7.92
N TYR A 349 15.65 -22.01 7.61
CA TYR A 349 15.38 -20.79 6.86
C TYR A 349 14.80 -19.69 7.74
N ALA A 350 15.24 -18.46 7.49
CA ALA A 350 14.72 -17.28 8.14
C ALA A 350 13.23 -17.09 7.79
N VAL A 351 12.46 -16.61 8.76
CA VAL A 351 11.05 -16.28 8.60
C VAL A 351 10.86 -14.78 8.76
N LEU A 352 9.75 -14.23 8.28
CA LEU A 352 9.37 -12.83 8.50
C LEU A 352 9.40 -12.51 10.01
N ASP A 353 9.96 -11.35 10.35
CA ASP A 353 10.15 -10.93 11.75
C ASP A 353 8.84 -10.90 12.53
N SER A 354 8.86 -11.52 13.71
CA SER A 354 7.68 -11.69 14.55
C SER A 354 7.18 -10.37 15.14
N ALA A 355 8.09 -9.46 15.50
CA ALA A 355 7.75 -8.16 16.05
C ALA A 355 7.20 -7.20 14.99
N THR A 356 7.74 -7.21 13.77
CA THR A 356 7.29 -6.35 12.66
C THR A 356 6.01 -6.85 12.02
N PHE A 357 5.89 -8.15 11.74
CA PHE A 357 4.84 -8.69 10.87
C PHE A 357 3.88 -9.69 11.54
N PHE A 358 4.37 -10.75 12.19
CA PHE A 358 3.47 -11.82 12.67
C PHE A 358 2.52 -11.34 13.77
N ASP A 359 3.05 -10.73 14.82
CA ASP A 359 2.29 -10.45 16.06
C ASP A 359 2.18 -8.95 16.33
N ASN A 360 2.18 -8.15 15.26
CA ASN A 360 2.08 -6.71 15.32
C ASN A 360 0.62 -6.24 15.17
N ALA A 361 -0.14 -6.30 16.27
CA ALA A 361 -1.51 -5.77 16.32
C ALA A 361 -1.60 -4.23 16.17
N LYS A 362 -0.47 -3.55 15.93
CA LYS A 362 -0.35 -2.12 15.62
C LYS A 362 0.21 -1.85 14.23
N LEU A 363 0.42 -2.88 13.41
CA LEU A 363 0.79 -2.73 12.02
C LEU A 363 -0.31 -1.92 11.28
N PRO A 364 0.02 -0.77 10.66
CA PRO A 364 -0.96 0.04 9.96
C PRO A 364 -1.15 -0.44 8.52
N GLY A 365 -2.28 -0.05 7.93
CA GLY A 365 -2.47 -0.13 6.48
C GLY A 365 -1.61 0.90 5.76
N ILE A 366 -0.84 0.50 4.75
CA ILE A 366 0.13 1.36 4.07
C ILE A 366 -0.47 1.91 2.78
N VAL A 367 -0.86 3.19 2.79
CA VAL A 367 -1.43 3.87 1.61
C VAL A 367 -0.33 4.55 0.79
N ALA A 368 0.54 5.35 1.43
CA ALA A 368 1.68 5.97 0.76
C ALA A 368 2.84 6.29 1.72
N THR A 369 4.09 6.12 1.27
CA THR A 369 5.30 6.36 2.08
C THR A 369 6.29 7.34 1.46
N ALA A 370 7.11 7.96 2.32
CA ALA A 370 8.23 8.81 1.94
C ALA A 370 9.21 8.09 0.98
N SER A 371 9.48 6.82 1.26
CA SER A 371 10.44 6.00 0.53
C SER A 371 9.95 5.64 -0.88
N GLU A 372 8.73 5.14 -1.06
CA GLU A 372 8.23 4.84 -2.42
C GLU A 372 8.14 6.10 -3.31
N THR A 373 7.82 7.24 -2.71
CA THR A 373 7.70 8.53 -3.38
C THR A 373 9.07 9.05 -3.81
N ASN A 374 10.10 8.93 -2.97
CA ASN A 374 11.46 9.29 -3.37
C ASN A 374 12.07 8.29 -4.37
N PHE A 375 11.68 7.01 -4.37
CA PHE A 375 12.03 6.10 -5.49
C PHE A 375 11.34 6.51 -6.81
N ALA A 376 10.08 6.92 -6.78
CA ALA A 376 9.38 7.45 -7.97
C ALA A 376 10.04 8.75 -8.48
N LYS A 377 10.43 9.66 -7.57
CA LYS A 377 11.24 10.86 -7.89
C LYS A 377 12.58 10.48 -8.51
N ALA A 378 13.29 9.50 -7.96
CA ALA A 378 14.59 9.05 -8.48
C ALA A 378 14.47 8.49 -9.91
N GLU A 379 13.44 7.70 -10.21
CA GLU A 379 13.17 7.23 -11.57
C GLU A 379 12.89 8.41 -12.52
N ALA A 380 11.97 9.31 -12.17
CA ALA A 380 11.61 10.45 -12.99
C ALA A 380 12.81 11.38 -13.26
N LEU A 381 13.64 11.64 -12.25
CA LEU A 381 14.83 12.48 -12.35
C LEU A 381 15.93 11.80 -13.18
N LEU A 382 16.10 10.49 -13.09
CA LEU A 382 17.04 9.74 -13.94
C LEU A 382 16.61 9.75 -15.42
N ARG A 383 15.30 9.64 -15.69
CA ARG A 383 14.75 9.63 -17.06
C ARG A 383 14.68 11.01 -17.69
N TRP A 384 14.29 12.03 -16.92
CA TRP A 384 13.83 13.32 -17.46
C TRP A 384 14.46 14.55 -16.80
N GLY A 385 15.11 14.39 -15.65
CA GLY A 385 15.80 15.44 -14.91
C GLY A 385 17.32 15.36 -15.08
N ASN A 386 18.04 15.21 -13.97
CA ASN A 386 19.50 15.01 -13.96
C ASN A 386 19.92 13.93 -12.95
N ASP A 387 21.10 13.37 -13.17
CA ASP A 387 21.63 12.23 -12.40
C ASP A 387 21.99 12.57 -10.95
N THR A 388 22.31 13.84 -10.65
CA THR A 388 22.63 14.28 -9.28
C THR A 388 21.39 14.29 -8.39
N ASP A 389 20.30 14.86 -8.88
CA ASP A 389 19.02 14.87 -8.14
C ASP A 389 18.40 13.46 -8.09
N ALA A 390 18.58 12.66 -9.14
CA ALA A 390 18.18 11.25 -9.15
C ALA A 390 18.93 10.44 -8.06
N LYS A 391 20.25 10.62 -7.92
CA LYS A 391 21.03 10.03 -6.82
C LYS A 391 20.51 10.50 -5.47
N ALA A 392 20.32 11.82 -5.28
CA ALA A 392 19.88 12.38 -4.02
C ALA A 392 18.51 11.82 -3.57
N ALA A 393 17.57 11.70 -4.50
CA ALA A 393 16.26 11.08 -4.26
C ALA A 393 16.39 9.58 -3.94
N TYR A 394 17.22 8.83 -4.65
CA TYR A 394 17.46 7.40 -4.38
C TYR A 394 18.11 7.14 -3.01
N ASP A 395 19.19 7.87 -2.70
CA ASP A 395 19.89 7.76 -1.42
C ASP A 395 18.94 8.07 -0.25
N LEU A 396 18.08 9.09 -0.41
CA LEU A 396 17.06 9.45 0.56
C LEU A 396 16.01 8.35 0.70
N ALA A 397 15.51 7.79 -0.41
CA ALA A 397 14.54 6.71 -0.41
C ALA A 397 15.06 5.46 0.33
N LEU A 398 16.32 5.07 0.10
CA LEU A 398 16.96 3.98 0.86
C LEU A 398 16.98 4.27 2.37
N LYS A 399 17.45 5.47 2.78
CA LYS A 399 17.52 5.86 4.20
C LYS A 399 16.13 5.87 4.84
N GLN A 400 15.13 6.38 4.13
CA GLN A 400 13.74 6.39 4.56
C GLN A 400 13.15 4.97 4.65
N SER A 401 13.49 4.06 3.74
CA SER A 401 13.08 2.66 3.87
C SER A 401 13.64 2.00 5.13
N VAL A 402 14.88 2.31 5.53
CA VAL A 402 15.41 1.81 6.81
C VAL A 402 14.59 2.38 7.98
N THR A 403 14.37 3.70 7.99
CA THR A 403 13.53 4.36 9.02
C THR A 403 12.13 3.77 9.12
N PHE A 404 11.48 3.49 7.98
CA PHE A 404 10.11 2.99 7.91
C PHE A 404 9.95 1.61 8.56
N TYR A 405 10.79 0.62 8.20
CA TYR A 405 10.65 -0.72 8.76
C TYR A 405 11.05 -0.81 10.24
N TYR A 406 12.03 -0.01 10.68
CA TYR A 406 12.32 0.12 12.11
C TYR A 406 11.18 0.78 12.88
N TYR A 407 10.45 1.72 12.28
CA TYR A 407 9.21 2.25 12.86
C TYR A 407 8.14 1.16 12.98
N LEU A 408 7.88 0.38 11.91
CA LEU A 408 6.90 -0.72 11.95
C LEU A 408 7.22 -1.74 13.05
N ASN A 409 8.49 -2.16 13.16
CA ASN A 409 8.96 -3.05 14.22
C ASN A 409 8.69 -2.48 15.63
N ASN A 410 8.99 -1.19 15.84
CA ASN A 410 8.82 -0.52 17.13
C ASN A 410 7.36 -0.06 17.42
N LEU A 411 6.40 -0.32 16.53
CA LEU A 411 4.97 -0.23 16.87
C LEU A 411 4.48 -1.43 17.69
N ASN A 412 5.24 -2.53 17.75
CA ASN A 412 4.82 -3.74 18.45
C ASN A 412 4.62 -3.49 19.96
N THR A 413 3.46 -3.89 20.47
CA THR A 413 3.12 -3.80 21.91
C THR A 413 2.95 -5.17 22.59
N SER A 414 3.31 -6.26 21.90
CA SER A 414 3.05 -7.64 22.30
C SER A 414 4.12 -8.22 23.23
N GLY A 415 5.08 -7.41 23.69
CA GLY A 415 6.20 -7.83 24.53
C GLY A 415 7.30 -8.60 23.79
N LEU A 416 7.22 -8.67 22.46
CA LEU A 416 8.29 -9.21 21.62
C LEU A 416 9.51 -8.28 21.59
N LYS A 417 10.68 -8.84 21.25
CA LYS A 417 11.91 -8.07 21.08
C LYS A 417 11.77 -7.15 19.86
N THR A 418 11.80 -5.85 20.08
CA THR A 418 12.00 -4.86 19.00
C THR A 418 13.48 -4.61 18.77
N GLU A 419 13.84 -4.23 17.55
CA GLU A 419 15.22 -3.90 17.17
C GLU A 419 15.47 -2.39 17.25
N THR A 420 16.64 -2.02 17.77
CA THR A 420 17.09 -0.63 17.79
C THR A 420 17.53 -0.22 16.38
N LYS A 421 17.02 0.92 15.90
CA LYS A 421 17.43 1.47 14.60
C LYS A 421 18.95 1.74 14.57
N PRO A 422 19.68 1.30 13.52
CA PRO A 422 21.10 1.57 13.35
C PRO A 422 21.43 3.06 13.30
N THR A 423 22.68 3.39 13.65
CA THR A 423 23.16 4.77 13.61
C THR A 423 23.26 5.30 12.17
N ASP A 424 23.17 6.62 12.00
CA ASP A 424 23.30 7.28 10.70
C ASP A 424 24.60 6.91 9.97
N ALA A 425 25.68 6.58 10.69
CA ALA A 425 26.92 6.08 10.12
C ALA A 425 26.77 4.69 9.46
N VAL A 426 26.05 3.76 10.10
CA VAL A 426 25.78 2.43 9.51
C VAL A 426 24.89 2.56 8.28
N ILE A 427 23.83 3.38 8.38
CA ILE A 427 22.89 3.62 7.27
C ILE A 427 23.59 4.33 6.10
N THR A 428 24.47 5.29 6.38
CA THR A 428 25.27 5.98 5.34
C THR A 428 26.26 5.01 4.68
N ASN A 429 26.94 4.16 5.45
CA ASN A 429 27.80 3.13 4.87
C ASN A 429 27.04 2.14 3.97
N PHE A 430 25.84 1.72 4.38
CA PHE A 430 24.94 0.91 3.55
C PHE A 430 24.60 1.62 2.23
N VAL A 431 24.29 2.91 2.24
CA VAL A 431 23.93 3.65 1.02
C VAL A 431 25.13 3.93 0.11
N ASP A 432 26.30 4.28 0.66
CA ASP A 432 27.43 4.75 -0.13
C ASP A 432 28.40 3.62 -0.55
N ASN A 433 28.55 2.57 0.26
CA ASN A 433 29.61 1.56 0.10
C ASN A 433 29.14 0.13 -0.20
N SER A 434 27.84 -0.18 -0.11
CA SER A 434 27.31 -1.53 -0.37
C SER A 434 27.02 -1.80 -1.86
N THR A 435 26.49 -2.99 -2.19
CA THR A 435 25.93 -3.29 -3.52
C THR A 435 24.65 -2.51 -3.85
N ALA A 436 23.98 -1.93 -2.85
CA ALA A 436 22.83 -1.04 -3.05
C ALA A 436 23.23 0.40 -3.43
N LYS A 437 24.52 0.74 -3.51
CA LYS A 437 24.95 2.10 -3.83
C LYS A 437 24.58 2.54 -5.25
N TYR A 438 24.13 3.78 -5.40
CA TYR A 438 23.76 4.36 -6.69
C TYR A 438 24.97 4.44 -7.63
N SER A 439 25.06 3.51 -8.58
CA SER A 439 26.24 3.34 -9.42
C SER A 439 25.92 2.61 -10.73
N GLY A 440 26.87 2.65 -11.68
CA GLY A 440 26.69 2.09 -13.03
C GLY A 440 26.16 3.08 -14.06
N ASN A 441 25.80 2.56 -15.24
CA ASN A 441 25.13 3.31 -16.30
C ASN A 441 23.64 3.55 -16.00
N SER A 442 22.93 4.31 -16.83
CA SER A 442 21.51 4.65 -16.60
C SER A 442 20.59 3.44 -16.48
N THR A 443 20.84 2.35 -17.23
CA THR A 443 20.06 1.11 -17.12
C THR A 443 20.30 0.41 -15.78
N GLN A 444 21.56 0.34 -15.33
CA GLN A 444 21.92 -0.25 -14.03
C GLN A 444 21.38 0.57 -12.86
N LYS A 445 21.39 1.91 -12.96
CA LYS A 445 20.80 2.81 -11.98
C LYS A 445 19.28 2.65 -11.90
N LEU A 446 18.61 2.52 -13.06
CA LEU A 446 17.18 2.26 -13.12
C LEU A 446 16.81 0.91 -12.49
N GLU A 447 17.58 -0.14 -12.79
CA GLU A 447 17.45 -1.47 -12.15
C GLU A 447 17.61 -1.39 -10.62
N LEU A 448 18.59 -0.63 -10.11
CA LEU A 448 18.78 -0.40 -8.68
C LEU A 448 17.57 0.33 -8.04
N ILE A 449 17.11 1.44 -8.63
CA ILE A 449 15.92 2.19 -8.16
C ILE A 449 14.72 1.26 -8.04
N LEU A 450 14.40 0.53 -9.12
CA LEU A 450 13.20 -0.30 -9.19
C LEU A 450 13.28 -1.54 -8.30
N THR A 451 14.45 -2.16 -8.18
CA THR A 451 14.68 -3.30 -7.29
C THR A 451 14.58 -2.90 -5.82
N GLN A 452 15.10 -1.73 -5.43
CA GLN A 452 14.98 -1.23 -4.06
C GLN A 452 13.57 -0.73 -3.72
N LYS A 453 12.84 -0.19 -4.70
CA LYS A 453 11.41 0.12 -4.58
C LYS A 453 10.56 -1.14 -4.38
N TRP A 454 10.82 -2.19 -5.17
CA TRP A 454 10.18 -3.51 -5.01
C TRP A 454 10.45 -4.11 -3.61
N LEU A 455 11.69 -4.03 -3.12
CA LEU A 455 12.04 -4.48 -1.77
C LEU A 455 11.31 -3.66 -0.71
N HIS A 456 11.22 -2.33 -0.88
CA HIS A 456 10.49 -1.45 0.02
C HIS A 456 8.97 -1.71 0.05
N TYR A 457 8.37 -2.17 -1.05
CA TYR A 457 6.97 -2.61 -1.04
C TYR A 457 6.80 -3.92 -0.26
N GLY A 458 7.73 -4.86 -0.44
CA GLY A 458 7.67 -6.18 0.19
C GLY A 458 6.34 -6.87 -0.06
N PHE A 459 5.93 -7.74 0.87
CA PHE A 459 4.64 -8.42 0.77
C PHE A 459 3.46 -7.49 1.16
N LEU A 460 3.70 -6.44 1.96
CA LEU A 460 2.67 -5.51 2.44
C LEU A 460 2.08 -4.63 1.33
N GLN A 461 2.85 -4.33 0.28
CA GLN A 461 2.36 -3.60 -0.89
C GLN A 461 2.60 -4.39 -2.18
N ALA A 462 2.48 -5.73 -2.12
CA ALA A 462 2.78 -6.62 -3.24
C ALA A 462 1.94 -6.35 -4.50
N GLN A 463 0.75 -5.77 -4.37
CA GLN A 463 -0.03 -5.32 -5.53
C GLN A 463 0.69 -4.22 -6.32
N HIS A 464 1.25 -3.22 -5.64
CA HIS A 464 2.08 -2.20 -6.30
C HIS A 464 3.39 -2.80 -6.82
N ALA A 465 3.99 -3.75 -6.09
CA ALA A 465 5.20 -4.47 -6.55
C ALA A 465 4.96 -5.26 -7.84
N TRP A 466 3.82 -5.96 -7.97
CA TRP A 466 3.45 -6.71 -9.18
C TRP A 466 3.10 -5.79 -10.36
N SER A 467 2.43 -4.65 -10.12
CA SER A 467 2.22 -3.67 -11.18
C SER A 467 3.52 -3.00 -11.65
N GLU A 468 4.47 -2.70 -10.74
CA GLU A 468 5.79 -2.19 -11.13
C GLU A 468 6.63 -3.25 -11.85
N TYR A 469 6.55 -4.51 -11.42
CA TYR A 469 7.22 -5.62 -12.10
C TYR A 469 6.70 -5.79 -13.54
N ARG A 470 5.38 -5.75 -13.75
CA ARG A 470 4.80 -5.73 -15.11
C ARG A 470 5.26 -4.50 -15.90
N ARG A 471 5.12 -3.29 -15.34
CA ARG A 471 5.48 -2.03 -16.03
C ARG A 471 6.94 -1.95 -16.47
N THR A 472 7.86 -2.55 -15.71
CA THR A 472 9.31 -2.32 -15.87
C THR A 472 10.15 -3.56 -16.16
N GLY A 473 9.59 -4.75 -15.92
CA GLY A 473 10.33 -6.01 -15.93
C GLY A 473 11.41 -6.12 -14.84
N TYR A 474 11.37 -5.31 -13.79
CA TYR A 474 12.33 -5.33 -12.67
C TYR A 474 11.63 -5.62 -11.32
N PRO A 475 12.28 -6.33 -10.39
CA PRO A 475 13.62 -6.94 -10.48
C PRO A 475 13.69 -8.14 -11.44
N LYS A 476 14.90 -8.55 -11.84
CA LYS A 476 15.12 -9.74 -12.68
C LYS A 476 15.04 -11.05 -11.87
N ILE A 477 13.84 -11.36 -11.40
CA ILE A 477 13.51 -12.60 -10.67
C ILE A 477 13.37 -13.83 -11.58
N THR A 478 13.73 -15.00 -11.06
CA THR A 478 13.58 -16.29 -11.76
C THR A 478 12.11 -16.73 -11.74
N ILE A 479 11.44 -16.69 -12.89
CA ILE A 479 10.06 -17.17 -12.99
C ILE A 479 10.04 -18.69 -13.18
N LEU A 480 9.24 -19.37 -12.37
CA LEU A 480 9.03 -20.82 -12.48
C LEU A 480 7.95 -21.14 -13.51
N THR A 481 7.88 -22.40 -13.96
CA THR A 481 6.80 -22.89 -14.81
C THR A 481 5.90 -23.82 -14.02
N ALA A 482 4.59 -23.58 -14.02
CA ALA A 482 3.62 -24.45 -13.36
C ALA A 482 3.15 -25.58 -14.29
N GLY A 483 2.78 -26.73 -13.73
CA GLY A 483 2.34 -27.89 -14.50
C GLY A 483 0.89 -27.87 -15.01
N ALA A 484 0.02 -26.99 -14.49
CA ALA A 484 -1.37 -26.92 -14.94
C ALA A 484 -1.49 -26.22 -16.30
N ALA A 485 -2.19 -26.88 -17.24
CA ALA A 485 -2.52 -26.30 -18.53
C ALA A 485 -3.28 -24.97 -18.35
N ASN A 486 -2.95 -23.97 -19.18
CA ASN A 486 -3.42 -22.58 -19.11
C ASN A 486 -2.93 -21.74 -17.90
N TYR A 487 -2.24 -22.34 -16.93
CA TYR A 487 -1.69 -21.67 -15.74
C TYR A 487 -0.18 -21.85 -15.57
N SER A 488 0.52 -22.28 -16.63
CA SER A 488 1.95 -22.58 -16.62
C SER A 488 2.84 -21.35 -16.48
N THR A 489 2.36 -20.17 -16.87
CA THR A 489 3.05 -18.88 -16.79
C THR A 489 2.36 -17.89 -15.85
N LEU A 490 3.11 -16.88 -15.42
CA LEU A 490 2.56 -15.71 -14.72
C LEU A 490 1.44 -15.06 -15.55
N PRO A 491 0.36 -14.59 -14.91
CA PRO A 491 -0.62 -13.74 -15.56
C PRO A 491 -0.10 -12.31 -15.73
N LEU A 492 -0.59 -11.62 -16.75
CA LEU A 492 -0.45 -10.17 -16.93
C LEU A 492 -1.68 -9.41 -16.37
N ARG A 493 -2.81 -10.10 -16.18
CA ARG A 493 -4.02 -9.63 -15.49
C ARG A 493 -4.75 -10.75 -14.77
N PHE A 494 -5.59 -10.41 -13.80
CA PHE A 494 -6.64 -11.30 -13.30
C PHE A 494 -7.77 -11.42 -14.33
N LEU A 495 -8.40 -12.58 -14.40
CA LEU A 495 -9.64 -12.76 -15.14
C LEU A 495 -10.80 -12.12 -14.35
N TYR A 496 -11.86 -11.69 -15.03
CA TYR A 496 -13.07 -11.28 -14.33
C TYR A 496 -13.69 -12.49 -13.60
N PRO A 497 -14.10 -12.37 -12.32
CA PRO A 497 -14.56 -13.54 -11.57
C PRO A 497 -15.89 -14.09 -12.12
N THR A 498 -16.12 -15.40 -12.00
CA THR A 498 -17.32 -16.04 -12.60
C THR A 498 -18.63 -15.46 -12.07
N GLY A 499 -18.65 -14.96 -10.83
CA GLY A 499 -19.78 -14.24 -10.24
C GLY A 499 -20.18 -13.00 -11.04
N GLU A 500 -19.20 -12.15 -11.40
CA GLU A 500 -19.43 -10.94 -12.22
C GLU A 500 -19.96 -11.32 -13.61
N ILE A 501 -19.33 -12.30 -14.26
CA ILE A 501 -19.74 -12.82 -15.58
C ILE A 501 -21.20 -13.31 -15.55
N SER A 502 -21.62 -13.97 -14.46
CA SER A 502 -22.98 -14.46 -14.28
C SER A 502 -24.01 -13.34 -14.05
N VAL A 503 -23.69 -12.34 -13.23
CA VAL A 503 -24.65 -11.26 -12.92
C VAL A 503 -24.68 -10.16 -13.98
N ASN A 504 -23.58 -9.92 -14.70
CA ASN A 504 -23.39 -8.80 -15.62
C ASN A 504 -23.06 -9.22 -17.07
N SER A 505 -23.49 -10.42 -17.48
CA SER A 505 -23.16 -11.07 -18.75
C SER A 505 -23.25 -10.18 -20.00
N GLU A 506 -24.33 -9.40 -20.16
CA GLU A 506 -24.54 -8.54 -21.33
C GLU A 506 -23.47 -7.45 -21.48
N ASN A 507 -23.03 -6.84 -20.38
CA ASN A 507 -21.92 -5.87 -20.41
C ASN A 507 -20.55 -6.54 -20.48
N TYR A 508 -20.41 -7.71 -19.83
CA TYR A 508 -19.19 -8.51 -19.91
C TYR A 508 -18.87 -8.92 -21.36
N ASP A 509 -19.88 -9.17 -22.20
CA ASP A 509 -19.69 -9.57 -23.59
C ASP A 509 -18.96 -8.52 -24.44
N ALA A 510 -19.00 -7.24 -24.04
CA ALA A 510 -18.21 -6.17 -24.67
C ALA A 510 -16.71 -6.25 -24.34
N VAL A 511 -16.32 -6.86 -23.21
CA VAL A 511 -14.92 -6.98 -22.74
C VAL A 511 -14.38 -8.41 -22.73
N ARG A 512 -15.23 -9.42 -22.97
CA ARG A 512 -14.88 -10.86 -23.00
C ARG A 512 -13.64 -11.17 -23.85
N SER A 513 -13.43 -10.46 -24.96
CA SER A 513 -12.26 -10.63 -25.84
C SER A 513 -10.94 -10.16 -25.23
N LYS A 514 -10.99 -9.28 -24.22
CA LYS A 514 -9.85 -8.80 -23.42
C LYS A 514 -9.63 -9.66 -22.15
N ASP A 515 -10.54 -10.57 -21.82
CA ASP A 515 -10.51 -11.35 -20.57
C ASP A 515 -9.68 -12.63 -20.69
N THR A 516 -8.38 -12.45 -20.92
CA THR A 516 -7.41 -13.54 -20.97
C THR A 516 -6.22 -13.25 -20.06
N ARG A 517 -5.57 -14.30 -19.51
CA ARG A 517 -4.45 -14.14 -18.56
C ARG A 517 -3.23 -13.45 -19.17
N ASP A 518 -3.12 -13.45 -20.50
CA ASP A 518 -2.04 -12.87 -21.31
C ASP A 518 -2.40 -11.53 -21.97
N THR A 519 -3.65 -11.05 -21.83
CA THR A 519 -3.99 -9.68 -22.23
C THR A 519 -3.36 -8.68 -21.27
N LYS A 520 -2.60 -7.72 -21.81
CA LYS A 520 -1.93 -6.67 -21.02
C LYS A 520 -2.92 -5.63 -20.50
N ILE A 521 -2.66 -5.09 -19.32
CA ILE A 521 -3.24 -3.82 -18.87
C ILE A 521 -2.69 -2.70 -19.77
N PHE A 522 -3.45 -1.65 -20.04
CA PHE A 522 -3.10 -0.64 -21.08
C PHE A 522 -1.74 0.04 -20.89
N TRP A 523 -1.23 0.11 -19.65
CA TRP A 523 0.07 0.71 -19.31
C TRP A 523 1.23 -0.29 -19.38
N ASP A 524 0.94 -1.60 -19.50
CA ASP A 524 1.94 -2.65 -19.55
C ASP A 524 2.40 -2.89 -20.99
N VAL A 525 3.68 -2.57 -21.24
CA VAL A 525 4.28 -2.62 -22.58
C VAL A 525 5.28 -3.77 -22.76
N ASN A 526 5.64 -4.52 -21.70
CA ASN A 526 6.73 -5.51 -21.72
C ASN A 526 6.29 -6.89 -22.18
#